data_AF-S5VIP4-F1
#
_entry.id   AF-S5VIP4-F1
#
_cell.length_a   1.000
_cell.length_b   1.000
_cell.length_c   1.000
_cell.angle_alpha   90.00
_cell.angle_beta   90.00
_cell.angle_gamma   90.00
#
_symmetry.space_group_name_H-M   'P 1'
#
loop_
_entity.id
_entity.type
_entity.pdbx_description
1 polymer ?
#
loop_
_entity_poly.entity_id
_entity_poly.type
_entity_poly.pdbx_seq_one_letter_code
_entity_poly.pdbx_strand_id
1 'polypeptide(L)'
;MTARSQDHHQAVFERLPGIVRALVADHTPHLPAFKGLVITGTDRMRLYLTAPDGSLTYGADVIISHTGPGLLAGITSGYLDNEHAQKPTDDPLCDVVVDLTSY
;
A
#
# COMPACT_ATOMS: atom_id res chain seq x y z
N MET A 1 -13.53 -17.68 21.96
CA MET A 1 -12.88 -16.37 21.69
C MET A 1 -12.66 -16.15 20.18
N THR A 2 -13.61 -16.58 19.34
CA THR A 2 -13.43 -16.71 17.87
C THR A 2 -14.25 -15.71 17.05
N ALA A 3 -15.42 -15.30 17.53
CA ALA A 3 -16.31 -14.37 16.81
C ALA A 3 -15.69 -12.98 16.59
N ARG A 4 -15.04 -12.41 17.61
CA ARG A 4 -14.48 -11.04 17.57
C ARG A 4 -13.35 -10.86 16.55
N SER A 5 -12.63 -11.93 16.22
CA SER A 5 -11.54 -11.91 15.24
C SER A 5 -12.04 -12.06 13.80
N GLN A 6 -13.16 -12.77 13.60
CA GLN A 6 -13.80 -12.90 12.28
C GLN A 6 -14.50 -11.61 11.86
N ASP A 7 -15.19 -10.95 12.80
CA ASP A 7 -15.87 -9.67 12.52
C ASP A 7 -14.88 -8.56 12.12
N HIS A 8 -13.71 -8.53 12.78
CA HIS A 8 -12.68 -7.53 12.48
C HIS A 8 -12.05 -7.77 11.11
N HIS A 9 -11.77 -9.02 10.77
CA HIS A 9 -11.25 -9.39 9.46
C HIS A 9 -12.25 -9.02 8.35
N GLN A 10 -13.53 -9.29 8.53
CA GLN A 10 -14.54 -8.96 7.52
C GLN A 10 -14.68 -7.45 7.31
N ALA A 11 -14.75 -6.67 8.39
CA ALA A 11 -14.83 -5.20 8.31
C ALA A 11 -13.59 -4.55 7.67
N VAL A 12 -12.42 -5.17 7.80
CA VAL A 12 -11.18 -4.73 7.15
C VAL A 12 -11.23 -4.94 5.64
N PHE A 13 -11.69 -6.12 5.19
CA PHE A 13 -11.78 -6.44 3.77
C PHE A 13 -12.84 -5.62 3.03
N GLU A 14 -13.90 -5.19 3.73
CA GLU A 14 -14.92 -4.29 3.17
C GLU A 14 -14.36 -2.92 2.75
N ARG A 15 -13.20 -2.50 3.29
CA ARG A 15 -12.56 -1.23 2.95
C ARG A 15 -11.68 -1.31 1.71
N LEU A 16 -11.16 -2.48 1.37
CA LEU A 16 -10.22 -2.67 0.26
C LEU A 16 -10.71 -2.11 -1.07
N PRO A 17 -11.98 -2.31 -1.50
CA PRO A 17 -12.46 -1.75 -2.75
C PRO A 17 -12.39 -0.22 -2.81
N GLY A 18 -12.63 0.45 -1.67
CA GLY A 18 -12.55 1.91 -1.57
C GLY A 18 -11.11 2.42 -1.74
N ILE A 19 -10.16 1.71 -1.14
CA ILE A 19 -8.73 2.03 -1.25
C ILE A 19 -8.25 1.87 -2.69
N VAL A 20 -8.55 0.72 -3.31
CA VAL A 20 -8.19 0.45 -4.70
C VAL A 20 -8.80 1.49 -5.63
N ARG A 21 -10.08 1.84 -5.43
CA ARG A 21 -10.75 2.85 -6.23
C ARG A 21 -10.07 4.21 -6.12
N ALA A 22 -9.63 4.62 -4.91
CA ALA A 22 -8.93 5.87 -4.72
C ALA A 22 -7.57 5.89 -5.45
N LEU A 23 -6.78 4.82 -5.31
CA LEU A 23 -5.47 4.68 -5.96
C LEU A 23 -5.57 4.69 -7.49
N VAL A 24 -6.62 4.09 -8.05
CA VAL A 24 -6.86 4.08 -9.49
C VAL A 24 -7.40 5.44 -9.98
N ALA A 25 -8.27 6.09 -9.20
CA ALA A 25 -8.88 7.36 -9.58
C ALA A 25 -7.89 8.53 -9.55
N ASP A 26 -6.89 8.49 -8.67
CA ASP A 26 -5.88 9.54 -8.51
C ASP A 26 -4.68 9.36 -9.46
N HIS A 27 -4.79 8.46 -10.44
CA HIS A 27 -3.69 8.21 -11.37
C HIS A 27 -3.43 9.42 -12.28
N THR A 28 -2.29 10.08 -12.06
CA THR A 28 -1.72 11.08 -12.96
C THR A 28 -0.33 10.65 -13.42
N PRO A 29 0.19 11.16 -14.55
CA PRO A 29 1.49 10.75 -15.10
C PRO A 29 2.69 10.99 -14.18
N HIS A 30 2.52 11.76 -13.10
CA HIS A 30 3.56 12.11 -12.14
C HIS A 30 3.45 11.34 -10.82
N LEU A 31 2.45 10.47 -10.68
CA LEU A 31 2.21 9.69 -9.48
C LEU A 31 2.53 8.21 -9.70
N PRO A 32 2.97 7.50 -8.64
CA PRO A 32 3.18 6.07 -8.72
C PRO A 32 1.92 5.33 -9.20
N ALA A 33 2.08 4.42 -10.15
CA ALA A 33 0.99 3.64 -10.72
C ALA A 33 0.69 2.41 -9.84
N PHE A 34 -0.57 2.27 -9.42
CA PHE A 34 -1.02 1.08 -8.70
C PHE A 34 -1.03 -0.15 -9.62
N LYS A 35 -0.31 -1.20 -9.23
CA LYS A 35 -0.25 -2.49 -9.94
C LYS A 35 -1.06 -3.60 -9.27
N GLY A 36 -1.20 -3.55 -7.96
CA GLY A 36 -1.90 -4.59 -7.22
C GLY A 36 -1.62 -4.55 -5.73
N LEU A 37 -2.15 -5.53 -5.01
CA LEU A 37 -1.93 -5.69 -3.58
C LEU A 37 -1.90 -7.16 -3.18
N VAL A 38 -1.30 -7.44 -2.03
CA VAL A 38 -1.38 -8.73 -1.35
C VAL A 38 -1.68 -8.52 0.14
N ILE A 39 -2.56 -9.35 0.70
CA ILE A 39 -2.84 -9.37 2.14
C ILE A 39 -1.75 -10.19 2.83
N THR A 40 -1.01 -9.56 3.74
CA THR A 40 0.13 -10.16 4.44
C THR A 40 -0.19 -10.51 5.90
N GLY A 41 -1.35 -10.09 6.40
CA GLY A 41 -1.85 -10.45 7.71
C GLY A 41 -3.27 -9.92 7.96
N THR A 42 -3.78 -10.11 9.18
CA THR A 42 -5.17 -9.80 9.56
C THR A 42 -5.61 -8.35 9.28
N ASP A 43 -4.66 -7.41 9.36
CA ASP A 43 -4.89 -5.98 9.12
C ASP A 43 -3.71 -5.35 8.36
N ARG A 44 -2.98 -6.18 7.61
CA ARG A 44 -1.76 -5.77 6.90
C ARG A 44 -1.88 -6.16 5.44
N MET A 45 -1.49 -5.23 4.57
CA MET A 45 -1.33 -5.51 3.16
C MET A 45 -0.07 -4.84 2.63
N ARG A 46 0.42 -5.35 1.51
CA ARG A 46 1.42 -4.70 0.69
C ARG A 46 0.75 -4.18 -0.57
N LEU A 47 0.95 -2.91 -0.86
CA LEU A 47 0.60 -2.29 -2.14
C LEU A 47 1.80 -2.36 -3.08
N TYR A 48 1.56 -2.72 -4.34
CA TYR A 48 2.57 -2.68 -5.38
C TYR A 48 2.35 -1.43 -6.22
N LEU A 49 3.33 -0.54 -6.21
CA LEU A 49 3.29 0.78 -6.84
C LEU A 49 4.51 0.93 -7.74
N THR A 50 4.35 1.27 -9.01
CA THR A 50 5.49 1.52 -9.91
C THR A 50 5.76 3.01 -10.01
N ALA A 51 7.02 3.41 -9.89
CA ALA A 51 7.47 4.78 -10.05
C ALA A 51 6.97 5.39 -11.38
N PRO A 52 6.72 6.71 -11.44
CA PRO A 52 6.17 7.35 -12.65
C PRO A 52 7.02 7.13 -13.92
N ASP A 53 8.34 7.04 -13.77
CA ASP A 53 9.28 6.78 -14.86
C ASP A 53 9.46 5.28 -15.20
N GLY A 54 8.78 4.40 -14.45
CA GLY A 54 8.87 2.95 -14.61
C GLY A 54 10.17 2.32 -14.14
N SER A 55 11.06 3.09 -13.50
CA SER A 55 12.39 2.62 -13.09
C SER A 55 12.35 1.59 -11.96
N LEU A 56 11.34 1.67 -11.11
CA LEU A 56 11.28 0.97 -9.83
C LEU A 56 9.84 0.58 -9.47
N THR A 57 9.67 -0.57 -8.84
CA THR A 57 8.42 -1.01 -8.21
C THR A 57 8.60 -1.08 -6.69
N TYR A 58 7.81 -0.30 -5.98
CA TYR A 58 7.73 -0.25 -4.53
C TYR A 58 6.73 -1.29 -4.00
N GLY A 59 7.14 -2.02 -2.98
CA GLY A 59 6.24 -2.73 -2.07
C GLY A 59 5.97 -1.87 -0.84
N ALA A 60 4.80 -1.22 -0.78
CA ALA A 60 4.43 -0.37 0.34
C ALA A 60 3.60 -1.15 1.37
N ASP A 61 4.18 -1.44 2.53
CA ASP A 61 3.49 -2.13 3.62
C ASP A 61 2.61 -1.16 4.40
N VAL A 62 1.33 -1.48 4.54
CA VAL A 62 0.32 -0.58 5.16
C VAL A 62 -0.59 -1.34 6.12
N ILE A 63 -1.22 -0.59 7.03
CA ILE A 63 -2.30 -1.08 7.88
C ILE A 63 -3.64 -0.78 7.19
N ILE A 64 -4.44 -1.81 6.95
CA ILE A 64 -5.68 -1.68 6.16
C ILE A 64 -6.71 -0.83 6.92
N SER A 65 -6.83 -1.03 8.23
CA SER A 65 -7.73 -0.27 9.09
C SER A 65 -7.36 1.21 9.24
N HIS A 66 -6.09 1.58 8.99
CA HIS A 66 -5.61 2.96 9.01
C HIS A 66 -5.66 3.62 7.63
N THR A 67 -5.97 2.85 6.59
CA THR A 67 -5.90 3.38 5.23
C THR A 67 -6.94 4.48 5.01
N GLY A 68 -6.47 5.65 4.58
CA GLY A 68 -7.29 6.84 4.36
C GLY A 68 -6.52 7.94 3.63
N PRO A 69 -6.96 9.21 3.74
CA PRO A 69 -6.30 10.34 3.07
C PRO A 69 -4.81 10.48 3.42
N GLY A 70 -4.40 10.08 4.63
CA GLY A 70 -3.00 10.08 5.07
C GLY A 70 -2.11 9.16 4.24
N LEU A 71 -2.59 7.94 3.94
CA LEU A 71 -1.86 7.03 3.04
C LEU A 71 -1.72 7.60 1.64
N LEU A 72 -2.82 8.14 1.09
CA LEU A 72 -2.79 8.75 -0.25
C LEU A 72 -1.80 9.92 -0.30
N ALA A 73 -1.79 10.77 0.73
CA ALA A 73 -0.79 11.83 0.86
C ALA A 73 0.65 11.30 0.95
N GLY A 74 0.88 10.20 1.69
CA GLY A 74 2.19 9.53 1.75
C GLY A 74 2.66 9.04 0.38
N ILE A 75 1.79 8.34 -0.35
CA ILE A 75 2.10 7.83 -1.70
C ILE A 75 2.35 8.98 -2.69
N THR A 76 1.55 10.04 -2.63
CA THR A 76 1.60 11.15 -3.59
C THR A 76 2.66 12.20 -3.29
N SER A 77 3.20 12.25 -2.07
CA SER A 77 4.21 13.23 -1.64
C SER A 77 5.64 12.88 -2.02
N GLY A 78 5.87 11.75 -2.70
CA GLY A 78 7.22 11.27 -3.03
C GLY A 78 7.92 10.55 -1.86
N TYR A 79 7.19 10.19 -0.80
CA TYR A 79 7.77 9.43 0.32
C TYR A 79 8.37 8.09 -0.13
N LEU A 80 7.77 7.46 -1.15
CA LEU A 80 8.29 6.22 -1.73
C LEU A 80 9.68 6.38 -2.33
N ASP A 81 10.00 7.57 -2.86
CA ASP A 81 11.28 7.87 -3.51
C ASP A 81 12.40 8.16 -2.50
N ASN A 82 12.08 8.21 -1.20
CA ASN A 82 13.08 8.40 -0.16
C ASN A 82 13.91 7.12 0.04
N GLU A 83 15.10 7.09 -0.54
CA GLU A 83 16.06 5.98 -0.44
C GLU A 83 16.37 5.54 1.00
N HIS A 84 16.31 6.46 1.98
CA HIS A 84 16.54 6.12 3.39
C HIS A 84 15.39 5.34 4.03
N ALA A 85 14.18 5.44 3.46
CA ALA A 85 13.00 4.69 3.91
C ALA A 85 12.85 3.34 3.19
N GLN A 86 13.55 3.17 2.06
CA GLN A 86 13.54 1.95 1.26
C GLN A 86 14.40 0.86 1.89
N LYS A 87 13.90 -0.37 1.84
CA LYS A 87 14.59 -1.57 2.32
C LYS A 87 14.72 -2.59 1.20
N PRO A 88 15.85 -3.32 1.12
CA PRO A 88 15.95 -4.48 0.24
C PRO A 88 14.86 -5.52 0.54
N THR A 89 14.48 -6.29 -0.46
CA THR A 89 13.45 -7.32 -0.34
C THR A 89 13.75 -8.53 -1.20
N ASP A 90 13.26 -9.69 -0.77
CA ASP A 90 13.27 -10.94 -1.53
C ASP A 90 11.93 -11.18 -2.26
N ASP A 91 10.97 -10.24 -2.17
CA ASP A 91 9.68 -10.32 -2.87
C ASP A 91 9.89 -10.10 -4.38
N PRO A 92 9.58 -11.08 -5.24
CA PRO A 92 9.85 -10.96 -6.68
C PRO A 92 8.93 -9.94 -7.40
N LEU A 93 7.93 -9.38 -6.71
CA LEU A 93 6.98 -8.43 -7.28
C LEU A 93 7.38 -6.96 -7.07
N CYS A 94 8.42 -6.67 -6.28
CA CYS A 94 8.91 -5.33 -6.06
C CYS A 94 10.43 -5.29 -5.85
N ASP A 95 11.04 -4.16 -6.18
CA ASP A 95 12.48 -3.97 -6.10
C ASP A 95 12.92 -3.54 -4.69
N VAL A 96 12.07 -2.75 -4.01
CA VAL A 96 12.29 -2.26 -2.64
C VAL A 96 10.98 -2.24 -1.86
N VAL A 97 11.09 -2.31 -0.54
CA VAL A 97 9.95 -2.19 0.38
C VAL A 97 10.03 -0.89 1.16
N VAL A 98 8.89 -0.22 1.32
CA VAL A 98 8.73 0.96 2.16
C VAL A 98 7.68 0.66 3.23
N ASP A 99 7.98 1.00 4.48
CA ASP A 99 7.05 0.82 5.60
C ASP A 99 6.19 2.08 5.77
N LEU A 100 4.91 1.96 5.41
CA LEU A 100 3.89 3.00 5.56
C LEU A 100 2.90 2.67 6.68
N THR A 101 3.23 1.74 7.58
CA THR A 101 2.29 1.31 8.64
C THR A 101 2.00 2.37 9.69
N SER A 102 2.74 3.49 9.66
CA SER A 102 2.52 4.66 10.52
C SER A 102 1.56 5.71 9.94
N TYR A 103 1.07 5.52 8.72
CA TYR A 103 0.15 6.44 8.01
C TYR A 103 -1.29 5.95 8.01
#